data_AF-A0A496U396-F1
#
_entry.id   AF-A0A496U396-F1
#
_cell.length_a   1.000
_cell.length_b   1.000
_cell.length_c   1.000
_cell.angle_alpha   90.00
_cell.angle_beta   90.00
_cell.angle_gamma   90.00
#
_symmetry.space_group_name_H-M   'P 1'
#
loop_
_entity.id
_entity.type
_entity.pdbx_description
1 polymer ?
#
loop_
_entity_poly.entity_id
_entity_poly.type
_entity_poly.pdbx_seq_one_letter_code
_entity_poly.pdbx_strand_id
1 'polypeptide(L)'
;FVYGKEKVIPTLPAQKGEVFWAAYEKGKRISEYTISRMEKIKEKYPDFEVCGPLKYPDARELMEFFNQNKNALSPHNPLEIEPFYLRLPNAYLKHNPTE
;
A
#
# COMPACT_ATOMS: atom_id res chain seq x y z
N PHE A 1 0.54 5.39 11.41
CA PHE A 1 -0.79 5.02 10.87
C PHE A 1 -1.74 6.20 11.02
N VAL A 2 -2.46 6.57 9.96
CA VAL A 2 -3.37 7.74 9.93
C VAL A 2 -4.69 7.37 10.60
N TYR A 3 -4.67 7.26 11.93
CA TYR A 3 -5.88 7.00 12.73
C TYR A 3 -6.79 8.23 12.73
N GLY A 4 -8.11 8.00 12.62
CA GLY A 4 -9.14 9.03 12.85
C GLY A 4 -9.75 9.68 11.61
N LYS A 5 -9.37 9.29 10.37
CA LYS A 5 -9.95 9.85 9.14
C LYS A 5 -10.94 8.90 8.50
N GLU A 6 -12.11 9.42 8.11
CA GLU A 6 -13.16 8.62 7.47
C GLU A 6 -12.79 8.15 6.08
N LYS A 7 -12.08 8.97 5.28
CA LYS A 7 -11.67 8.67 3.90
C LYS A 7 -10.20 8.99 3.70
N VAL A 8 -9.37 7.96 3.52
CA VAL A 8 -7.91 8.10 3.49
C VAL A 8 -7.28 7.24 2.40
N ILE A 9 -6.20 7.76 1.80
CA ILE A 9 -5.35 7.07 0.84
C ILE A 9 -3.90 7.14 1.36
N PRO A 10 -3.43 6.13 2.11
CA PRO A 10 -2.01 6.03 2.44
C PRO A 10 -1.20 5.72 1.17
N THR A 11 -0.07 6.40 1.02
CA THR A 11 0.83 6.23 -0.11
C THR A 11 2.20 5.76 0.36
N LEU A 12 2.81 4.84 -0.39
CA LEU A 12 4.19 4.41 -0.23
C LEU A 12 4.99 4.79 -1.49
N PRO A 13 6.25 5.23 -1.36
CA PRO A 13 7.05 5.62 -2.51
C PRO A 13 7.26 4.45 -3.48
N ALA A 14 7.13 4.71 -4.78
CA ALA A 14 7.45 3.79 -5.85
C ALA A 14 8.50 4.41 -6.80
N GLN A 15 8.60 3.94 -8.04
CA GLN A 15 9.56 4.46 -9.02
C GLN A 15 9.03 5.70 -9.74
N LYS A 16 9.95 6.53 -10.28
CA LYS A 16 9.64 7.62 -11.22
C LYS A 16 8.60 8.64 -10.72
N GLY A 17 8.60 8.92 -9.41
CA GLY A 17 7.67 9.86 -8.79
C GLY A 17 6.24 9.33 -8.61
N GLU A 18 6.04 8.02 -8.78
CA GLU A 18 4.78 7.34 -8.51
C GLU A 18 4.74 6.82 -7.07
N VAL A 19 3.54 6.48 -6.61
CA VAL A 19 3.31 5.90 -5.29
C VAL A 19 2.42 4.67 -5.38
N PHE A 20 2.68 3.68 -4.53
CA PHE A 20 1.75 2.59 -4.24
C PHE A 20 0.67 3.10 -3.31
N TRP A 21 -0.60 2.76 -3.59
CA TRP A 21 -1.71 3.22 -2.76
C TRP A 21 -2.92 2.29 -2.85
N ALA A 22 -3.82 2.43 -1.87
CA ALA A 22 -5.20 1.94 -1.90
C ALA A 22 -6.09 2.90 -1.12
N ALA A 23 -7.37 3.00 -1.49
CA ALA A 23 -8.35 3.83 -0.80
C ALA A 23 -9.01 3.07 0.35
N TYR A 24 -9.18 3.75 1.47
CA TYR A 24 -9.82 3.25 2.67
C TYR A 24 -10.95 4.19 3.10
N GLU A 25 -12.10 3.61 3.44
CA GLU A 25 -13.22 4.33 4.05
C GLU A 25 -13.58 3.64 5.37
N LYS A 26 -13.61 4.40 6.47
CA LYS A 26 -13.88 3.91 7.84
C LYS A 26 -13.02 2.70 8.21
N GLY A 27 -11.74 2.74 7.83
CA GLY A 27 -10.77 1.67 8.06
C GLY A 27 -10.90 0.44 7.13
N LYS A 28 -11.88 0.39 6.24
CA LYS A 28 -12.05 -0.70 5.26
C LYS A 28 -11.46 -0.31 3.92
N ARG A 29 -10.64 -1.19 3.34
CA ARG A 29 -10.11 -1.02 1.98
C ARG A 29 -11.25 -1.11 0.96
N ILE A 30 -11.42 -0.10 0.12
CA ILE A 30 -12.47 0.00 -0.90
C ILE A 30 -11.93 0.00 -2.35
N SER A 31 -10.61 0.00 -2.53
CA SER A 31 -9.99 -0.14 -3.84
C SER A 31 -8.98 -1.28 -3.85
N GLU A 32 -8.67 -1.78 -5.04
CA GLU A 32 -7.47 -2.58 -5.23
C GLU A 32 -6.21 -1.76 -4.93
N TYR A 33 -5.12 -2.46 -4.61
CA TYR A 33 -3.81 -1.82 -4.56
C TYR A 33 -3.34 -1.50 -5.96
N THR A 34 -2.84 -0.30 -6.18
CA THR A 34 -2.35 0.15 -7.48
C THR A 34 -1.19 1.13 -7.36
N ILE A 35 -0.69 1.61 -8.49
CA ILE A 35 0.42 2.55 -8.59
C ILE A 35 0.04 3.69 -9.54
N SER A 36 0.25 4.93 -9.10
CA SER A 36 0.09 6.11 -9.93
C SER A 36 0.81 7.31 -9.33
N ARG A 37 0.90 8.41 -10.08
CA ARG A 37 1.30 9.71 -9.54
C ARG A 37 0.24 10.28 -8.59
N MET A 38 0.67 11.07 -7.60
CA MET A 38 -0.21 11.63 -6.57
C MET A 38 -1.27 12.57 -7.13
N GLU A 39 -0.97 13.31 -8.20
CA GLU A 39 -1.91 14.26 -8.83
C GLU A 39 -3.15 13.52 -9.35
N LYS A 40 -2.96 12.37 -10.03
CA LYS A 40 -4.05 11.54 -10.53
C LYS A 40 -4.92 10.95 -9.41
N ILE A 41 -4.32 10.67 -8.26
CA ILE A 41 -5.04 10.18 -7.09
C ILE A 41 -5.98 11.28 -6.57
N LYS A 42 -5.46 12.50 -6.43
CA LYS A 42 -6.23 13.66 -5.94
C LYS A 42 -7.36 14.05 -6.90
N GLU A 43 -7.13 13.96 -8.21
CA GLU A 43 -8.17 14.17 -9.22
C GLU A 43 -9.29 13.14 -9.14
N LYS A 44 -8.94 11.86 -8.94
CA LYS A 44 -9.90 10.76 -8.86
C LYS A 44 -10.66 10.69 -7.53
N TYR A 45 -10.01 11.09 -6.44
CA TYR A 45 -10.56 11.06 -5.08
C TYR A 45 -10.41 12.43 -4.40
N PRO A 46 -11.14 13.46 -4.88
CA PRO A 46 -11.02 14.82 -4.36
C PRO A 46 -11.41 14.94 -2.88
N ASP A 47 -12.29 14.05 -2.41
CA ASP A 47 -12.81 14.04 -1.03
C ASP A 47 -11.98 13.15 -0.08
N PHE A 48 -10.91 12.52 -0.58
CA PHE A 48 -10.05 11.66 0.23
C PHE A 48 -8.81 12.40 0.64
N GLU A 49 -8.36 12.15 1.86
CA GLU A 49 -7.04 12.61 2.25
C GLU A 49 -5.95 11.68 1.72
N VAL A 50 -5.13 12.19 0.82
CA VAL A 50 -3.96 11.48 0.31
C VAL A 50 -2.77 11.70 1.25
N CYS A 51 -2.43 10.69 2.05
CA CYS A 51 -1.39 10.75 3.06
C CYS A 51 -0.10 10.09 2.57
N GLY A 52 1.00 10.84 2.52
CA GLY A 52 2.34 10.31 2.23
C GLY A 52 3.09 11.07 1.12
N PRO A 53 4.19 10.51 0.59
CA PRO A 53 4.64 9.14 0.79
C PRO A 53 5.08 8.87 2.23
N LEU A 54 4.50 7.83 2.83
CA LEU A 54 4.84 7.36 4.15
C LEU A 54 6.20 6.65 4.10
N LYS A 55 6.97 6.77 5.18
CA LYS A 55 8.15 5.92 5.38
C LYS A 55 7.67 4.50 5.64
N TYR A 56 8.46 3.52 5.19
CA TYR A 56 8.27 2.14 5.63
C TYR A 56 8.36 2.10 7.15
N PRO A 57 7.44 1.39 7.83
CA PRO A 57 7.52 1.21 9.26
C PRO A 57 8.83 0.51 9.61
N ASP A 58 9.45 0.93 10.72
CA ASP A 58 10.66 0.26 11.17
C ASP A 58 10.34 -1.10 11.82
N ALA A 59 11.38 -1.91 12.05
CA ALA A 59 11.21 -3.24 12.62
C ALA A 59 10.55 -3.23 14.02
N ARG A 60 10.75 -2.15 14.80
CA ARG A 60 10.16 -2.01 16.14
C ARG A 60 8.66 -1.74 16.03
N GLU A 61 8.26 -0.81 15.15
CA GLU A 61 6.85 -0.51 14.90
C GLU A 61 6.09 -1.76 14.40
N LEU A 62 6.71 -2.55 13.52
CA LEU A 62 6.15 -3.82 13.06
C LEU A 62 5.98 -4.84 14.18
N MET A 63 6.98 -4.96 15.06
CA MET A 63 6.94 -5.88 16.20
C MET A 63 5.89 -5.47 17.22
N GLU A 64 5.74 -4.17 17.50
CA GLU A 64 4.69 -3.64 18.37
C GLU A 64 3.30 -3.93 17.81
N PHE A 65 3.09 -3.67 16.51
CA PHE A 65 1.83 -3.98 15.84
C PHE A 65 1.51 -5.49 15.89
N PHE A 66 2.50 -6.34 15.63
CA PHE A 66 2.32 -7.79 15.73
C PHE A 66 1.90 -8.20 17.14
N ASN A 67 2.60 -7.73 18.17
CA ASN A 67 2.30 -8.10 19.55
C ASN A 67 0.91 -7.64 20.01
N GLN A 68 0.45 -6.47 19.56
CA GLN A 68 -0.90 -5.97 19.84
C GLN A 68 -1.99 -6.82 19.18
N ASN A 69 -1.70 -7.38 18.00
CA ASN A 69 -2.70 -8.08 17.18
C ASN A 69 -2.52 -9.60 17.14
N LYS A 70 -1.49 -10.16 17.80
CA LYS A 70 -1.10 -11.57 17.66
C LYS A 70 -2.23 -12.58 17.88
N ASN A 71 -3.19 -12.26 18.76
CA ASN A 71 -4.33 -13.14 19.06
C ASN A 71 -5.41 -13.10 17.95
N ALA A 72 -5.43 -12.05 17.13
CA ALA A 72 -6.30 -11.90 15.96
C ALA A 72 -5.60 -12.34 14.67
N LEU A 73 -4.29 -12.61 14.71
CA LEU A 73 -3.51 -13.10 13.58
C LEU A 73 -3.49 -14.63 13.60
N SER A 74 -3.79 -15.25 12.46
CA SER A 74 -3.61 -16.68 12.28
C SER A 74 -2.17 -16.95 11.82
N PRO A 75 -1.38 -17.78 12.52
CA PRO A 75 -0.08 -18.21 12.02
C PRO A 75 -0.27 -19.05 10.75
N HIS A 76 0.55 -18.77 9.74
CA HIS A 76 0.56 -19.50 8.47
C HIS A 76 1.91 -20.19 8.26
N ASN A 77 1.91 -21.34 7.60
CA ASN A 77 3.13 -22.01 7.17
C ASN A 77 3.80 -21.16 6.07
N PRO A 78 5.07 -20.75 6.21
CA PRO A 78 5.73 -19.90 5.21
C PRO A 78 5.73 -20.49 3.79
N LEU A 79 5.73 -21.81 3.66
CA LEU A 79 5.70 -22.50 2.36
C LEU A 79 4.32 -22.44 1.68
N GLU A 80 3.28 -22.11 2.44
CA GLU A 80 1.88 -22.00 1.96
C GLU A 80 1.47 -20.55 1.72
N ILE A 81 2.33 -19.58 2.04
CA ILE A 81 2.04 -18.16 1.86
C ILE A 81 2.42 -17.75 0.44
N GLU A 82 1.43 -17.38 -0.36
CA GLU A 82 1.67 -16.63 -1.58
C GLU A 82 1.97 -15.16 -1.22
N PRO A 83 3.17 -14.64 -1.54
CA PRO A 83 3.46 -13.24 -1.29
C PRO A 83 2.52 -12.37 -2.12
N PHE A 84 2.00 -11.30 -1.52
CA PHE A 84 1.22 -10.33 -2.26
C PHE A 84 2.13 -9.51 -3.18
N TYR A 85 2.12 -9.84 -4.47
CA TYR A 85 2.75 -9.03 -5.51
C TYR A 85 1.70 -8.11 -6.13
N LEU A 86 1.96 -6.81 -6.05
CA LEU A 86 1.15 -5.82 -6.75
C LEU A 86 1.43 -5.97 -8.25
N ARG A 87 0.41 -6.30 -9.05
CA ARG A 87 0.55 -6.38 -10.51
C ARG A 87 0.93 -4.99 -11.03
N LEU A 88 2.19 -4.84 -11.43
CA LEU A 88 2.67 -3.59 -11.98
C LEU A 88 2.06 -3.36 -13.37
N PRO A 89 1.71 -2.12 -13.74
CA PRO A 89 1.29 -1.80 -15.10
C PRO A 89 2.34 -2.26 -16.13
N ASN A 90 1.92 -2.62 -17.35
CA ASN A 90 2.82 -3.10 -18.42
C ASN A 90 4.05 -2.20 -18.67
N ALA A 91 3.95 -0.89 -18.39
CA ALA A 91 5.06 0.06 -18.46
C ALA A 91 6.26 -0.29 -17.54
N TYR A 92 6.04 -1.11 -16.52
CA TYR A 92 7.05 -1.59 -15.58
C TYR A 92 7.70 -2.93 -15.99
N LEU A 93 7.11 -3.65 -16.96
CA LEU A 93 7.59 -4.97 -17.39
C LEU A 93 8.62 -4.89 -18.53
N LYS A 94 8.98 -3.70 -19.01
CA LYS A 94 9.98 -3.53 -20.08
C LYS A 94 11.41 -3.66 -19.55
N HIS A 95 11.86 -4.90 -19.38
CA HIS A 95 13.23 -5.27 -19.74
C HIS A 95 13.14 -5.98 -21.09
N ASN A 96 13.49 -5.31 -22.18
CA ASN A 96 13.95 -6.04 -23.36
C ASN A 96 15.37 -6.50 -23.01
N PRO A 97 15.66 -7.80 -22.82
CA PRO A 97 17.00 -8.27 -23.11
C PRO A 97 17.19 -8.07 -24.61
N THR A 98 18.14 -7.22 -24.98
CA THR A 98 18.63 -7.10 -26.34
C THR A 98 19.14 -8.48 -26.78
N GLU A 99 18.56 -9.05 -27.83
CA GLU A 99 19.26 -10.00 -28.70
C GLU A 99 20.35 -9.27 -29.49
#